data_AF-A0A3L7A038-F1
#
_entry.id   AF-A0A3L7A038-F1
#
_cell.length_a   1.000
_cell.length_b   1.000
_cell.length_c   1.000
_cell.angle_alpha   90.00
_cell.angle_beta   90.00
_cell.angle_gamma   90.00
#
_symmetry.space_group_name_H-M   'P 1'
#
loop_
_entity.id
_entity.type
_entity.pdbx_description
1 polymer ?
#
loop_
_entity_poly.entity_id
_entity_poly.type
_entity_poly.pdbx_seq_one_letter_code
_entity_poly.pdbx_strand_id
1 'polypeptide(L)'
;MAMNRQRYIKPDLFRDEDLATLDPKVRLTAIGLHLYVDDHGRASATAALLKADLWALDRDMTEDLVDEHLLLLAEIGYLTLYAVGKRTYLALTEMARVDRPSASKIPDPPAQDSLANGSGAIREPLAVVEEERGREWEREWEQESGQAWAGEEDHSGAARESLGPSMFCPDHEETLGTFQPCGPCGTARQRHKVWTQKQLKNASAPRFEDEGVSHG
;
A
#
# COMPACT_ATOMS: atom_id res chain seq x y z
N MET A 1 -2.58 -9.23 28.78
CA MET A 1 -3.35 -10.29 28.08
C MET A 1 -3.40 -9.91 26.61
N ALA A 2 -3.25 -10.86 25.69
CA ALA A 2 -3.69 -10.62 24.31
C ALA A 2 -5.23 -10.51 24.33
N MET A 3 -5.79 -9.43 23.79
CA MET A 3 -7.23 -9.32 23.66
C MET A 3 -7.70 -10.30 22.57
N ASN A 4 -8.79 -11.01 22.82
CA ASN A 4 -9.41 -11.90 21.85
C ASN A 4 -10.11 -11.09 20.74
N ARG A 5 -9.31 -10.50 19.83
CA ARG A 5 -9.78 -9.83 18.62
C ARG A 5 -10.32 -10.88 17.66
N GLN A 6 -11.63 -11.03 17.59
CA GLN A 6 -12.24 -11.70 16.45
C GLN A 6 -12.16 -10.76 15.22
N ARG A 7 -11.69 -11.32 14.10
CA ARG A 7 -11.76 -10.73 12.77
C ARG A 7 -12.74 -11.56 11.94
N TYR A 8 -13.45 -10.91 11.01
CA TYR A 8 -14.42 -11.58 10.14
C TYR A 8 -14.00 -11.39 8.69
N ILE A 9 -13.95 -12.48 7.93
CA ILE A 9 -13.76 -12.45 6.48
C ILE A 9 -15.14 -12.23 5.83
N LYS A 10 -15.29 -11.19 4.99
CA LYS A 10 -16.51 -11.00 4.19
C LYS A 10 -16.64 -12.18 3.20
N PRO A 11 -17.84 -12.77 3.00
CA PRO A 11 -18.05 -13.79 1.96
C PRO A 11 -17.69 -13.33 0.56
N ASP A 12 -17.76 -12.01 0.32
CA ASP A 12 -17.49 -11.36 -0.96
C ASP A 12 -16.01 -11.42 -1.36
N LEU A 13 -15.09 -11.71 -0.42
CA LEU A 13 -13.69 -12.05 -0.73
C LEU A 13 -13.56 -13.31 -1.61
N PHE A 14 -14.58 -14.18 -1.60
CA PHE A 14 -14.66 -15.36 -2.48
C PHE A 14 -15.48 -15.10 -3.76
N ARG A 15 -15.87 -13.84 -4.02
CA ARG A 15 -16.57 -13.35 -5.23
C ARG A 15 -15.78 -12.31 -6.00
N ASP A 16 -14.79 -11.70 -5.35
CA ASP A 16 -13.73 -10.87 -5.94
C ASP A 16 -13.10 -11.60 -7.14
N GLU A 17 -13.37 -11.11 -8.36
CA GLU A 17 -12.98 -11.77 -9.60
C GLU A 17 -11.46 -11.67 -9.83
N ASP A 18 -10.85 -10.52 -9.49
CA ASP A 18 -9.41 -10.29 -9.62
C ASP A 18 -8.63 -11.19 -8.64
N LEU A 19 -9.03 -11.24 -7.38
CA LEU A 19 -8.45 -12.16 -6.40
C LEU A 19 -8.69 -13.63 -6.79
N ALA A 20 -9.81 -13.96 -7.43
CA ALA A 20 -10.08 -15.32 -7.90
C ALA A 20 -9.13 -15.78 -9.02
N THR A 21 -8.54 -14.86 -9.81
CA THR A 21 -7.51 -15.20 -10.81
C THR A 21 -6.23 -15.76 -10.19
N LEU A 22 -5.91 -15.36 -8.95
CA LEU A 22 -4.64 -15.66 -8.30
C LEU A 22 -4.58 -17.09 -7.73
N ASP A 23 -3.36 -17.62 -7.60
CA ASP A 23 -3.10 -18.96 -7.06
C ASP A 23 -3.69 -19.14 -5.65
N PRO A 24 -4.24 -20.33 -5.29
CA PRO A 24 -4.79 -20.60 -3.98
C PRO A 24 -3.90 -20.23 -2.77
N LYS A 25 -2.56 -20.31 -2.87
CA LYS A 25 -1.64 -19.87 -1.82
C LYS A 25 -1.56 -18.33 -1.73
N VAL A 26 -1.62 -17.61 -2.84
CA VAL A 26 -1.68 -16.13 -2.84
C VAL A 26 -3.00 -15.68 -2.18
N ARG A 27 -4.13 -16.31 -2.54
CA ARG A 27 -5.44 -16.05 -1.92
C ARG A 27 -5.48 -16.40 -0.43
N LEU A 28 -4.83 -17.49 -0.01
CA LEU A 28 -4.69 -17.83 1.41
C LEU A 28 -3.81 -16.80 2.16
N THR A 29 -2.83 -16.19 1.49
CA THR A 29 -2.05 -15.08 2.04
C THR A 29 -2.92 -13.83 2.23
N ALA A 30 -3.79 -13.50 1.26
CA ALA A 30 -4.76 -12.41 1.41
C ALA A 30 -5.69 -12.61 2.62
N ILE A 31 -6.26 -13.81 2.78
CA ILE A 31 -7.07 -14.18 3.95
C ILE A 31 -6.26 -14.05 5.24
N GLY A 32 -5.02 -14.57 5.27
CA GLY A 32 -4.12 -14.48 6.42
C GLY A 32 -3.81 -13.04 6.83
N LEU A 33 -3.50 -12.18 5.85
CA LEU A 33 -3.27 -10.74 6.07
C LEU A 33 -4.49 -10.06 6.69
N HIS A 34 -5.70 -10.36 6.23
CA HIS A 34 -6.96 -9.82 6.77
C HIS A 34 -7.22 -10.21 8.25
N LEU A 35 -6.58 -11.28 8.73
CA LEU A 35 -6.61 -11.68 10.14
C LEU A 35 -5.43 -11.09 10.96
N TYR A 36 -4.34 -10.72 10.30
CA TYR A 36 -3.06 -10.30 10.91
C TYR A 36 -2.94 -8.78 11.13
N VAL A 37 -3.54 -7.97 10.25
CA VAL A 37 -3.43 -6.51 10.29
C VAL A 37 -4.06 -5.89 11.54
N ASP A 38 -3.56 -4.69 11.89
CA ASP A 38 -4.11 -3.88 12.97
C ASP A 38 -5.53 -3.35 12.67
N ASP A 39 -6.12 -2.59 13.59
CA ASP A 39 -7.49 -2.07 13.41
C ASP A 39 -7.63 -1.01 12.30
N HIS A 40 -6.52 -0.57 11.72
CA HIS A 40 -6.44 0.35 10.59
C HIS A 40 -6.01 -0.36 9.29
N GLY A 41 -5.99 -1.69 9.26
CA GLY A 41 -5.65 -2.47 8.07
C GLY A 41 -4.15 -2.54 7.76
N ARG A 42 -3.29 -2.15 8.69
CA ARG A 42 -1.83 -2.05 8.49
C ARG A 42 -1.04 -3.20 9.10
N ALA A 43 0.06 -3.58 8.45
CA ALA A 43 1.07 -4.51 8.98
C ALA A 43 2.49 -4.19 8.47
N SER A 44 3.50 -4.86 9.04
CA SER A 44 4.88 -4.85 8.52
C SER A 44 4.97 -5.70 7.25
N ALA A 45 5.49 -5.16 6.15
CA ALA A 45 5.77 -5.92 4.93
C ALA A 45 7.18 -6.52 5.00
N THR A 46 7.41 -7.35 6.01
CA THR A 46 8.67 -8.08 6.22
C THR A 46 8.42 -9.56 6.00
N ALA A 47 8.87 -10.11 4.87
CA ALA A 47 8.61 -11.49 4.46
C ALA A 47 8.93 -12.53 5.54
N ALA A 48 10.05 -12.39 6.27
CA ALA A 48 10.41 -13.28 7.38
C ALA A 48 9.33 -13.36 8.49
N LEU A 49 8.70 -12.23 8.85
CA LEU A 49 7.66 -12.18 9.87
C LEU A 49 6.34 -12.75 9.31
N LEU A 50 5.93 -12.29 8.13
CA LEU A 50 4.71 -12.75 7.48
C LEU A 50 4.75 -14.24 7.15
N LYS A 51 5.91 -14.80 6.79
CA LYS A 51 6.11 -16.25 6.70
C LYS A 51 5.93 -16.91 8.07
N ALA A 52 6.59 -16.42 9.11
CA ALA A 52 6.56 -17.04 10.42
C ALA A 52 5.15 -17.06 11.03
N ASP A 53 4.37 -16.00 10.81
CA ASP A 53 3.02 -15.83 11.37
C ASP A 53 1.91 -16.46 10.50
N LEU A 54 1.96 -16.34 9.17
CA LEU A 54 0.91 -16.84 8.26
C LEU A 54 1.17 -18.25 7.72
N TRP A 55 2.45 -18.63 7.57
CA TRP A 55 2.91 -19.86 6.93
C TRP A 55 3.78 -20.70 7.88
N ALA A 56 3.40 -20.70 9.16
CA ALA A 56 4.09 -21.41 10.23
C ALA A 56 4.30 -22.90 9.89
N LEU A 57 5.55 -23.35 9.97
CA LEU A 57 6.01 -24.71 9.63
C LEU A 57 5.88 -25.15 8.15
N ASP A 58 5.32 -24.32 7.25
CA ASP A 58 5.39 -24.57 5.80
C ASP A 58 6.85 -24.46 5.33
N ARG A 59 7.32 -25.51 4.65
CA ARG A 59 8.69 -25.66 4.12
C ARG A 59 8.81 -25.29 2.66
N ASP A 60 7.71 -25.31 1.92
CA ASP A 60 7.65 -24.98 0.50
C ASP A 60 7.55 -23.45 0.32
N MET A 61 6.90 -22.76 1.27
CA MET A 61 6.91 -21.31 1.33
C MET A 61 8.30 -20.77 1.70
N THR A 62 8.80 -19.82 0.92
CA THR A 62 10.02 -19.06 1.19
C THR A 62 9.71 -17.60 1.48
N GLU A 63 10.70 -16.81 1.92
CA GLU A 63 10.54 -15.36 2.05
C GLU A 63 10.34 -14.71 0.67
N ASP A 64 11.06 -15.16 -0.36
CA ASP A 64 10.88 -14.68 -1.75
C ASP A 64 9.46 -14.97 -2.28
N LEU A 65 8.85 -16.11 -1.92
CA LEU A 65 7.45 -16.42 -2.28
C LEU A 65 6.45 -15.54 -1.53
N VAL A 66 6.73 -15.16 -0.28
CA VAL A 66 5.88 -14.20 0.45
C VAL A 66 5.98 -12.80 -0.17
N ASP A 67 7.18 -12.35 -0.57
CA ASP A 67 7.34 -11.12 -1.35
C ASP A 67 6.60 -11.20 -2.70
N GLU A 68 6.67 -12.33 -3.41
CA GLU A 68 5.93 -12.55 -4.67
C GLU A 68 4.41 -12.52 -4.47
N HIS A 69 3.89 -13.13 -3.40
CA HIS A 69 2.47 -13.04 -3.03
C HIS A 69 2.04 -11.61 -2.70
N LEU A 70 2.87 -10.84 -1.97
CA LEU A 70 2.58 -9.44 -1.65
C LEU A 70 2.56 -8.54 -2.89
N LEU A 71 3.45 -8.78 -3.86
CA LEU A 71 3.47 -8.05 -5.13
C LEU A 71 2.24 -8.37 -5.99
N LEU A 72 1.84 -9.65 -6.10
CA LEU A 72 0.62 -10.04 -6.82
C LEU A 72 -0.65 -9.43 -6.21
N LEU A 73 -0.72 -9.35 -4.87
CA LEU A 73 -1.83 -8.69 -4.17
C LEU A 73 -1.79 -7.16 -4.27
N ALA A 74 -0.62 -6.56 -4.51
CA ALA A 74 -0.51 -5.14 -4.79
C ALA A 74 -0.93 -4.79 -6.23
N GLU A 75 -0.59 -5.65 -7.20
CA GLU A 75 -0.93 -5.47 -8.62
C GLU A 75 -2.46 -5.48 -8.85
N ILE A 76 -3.19 -6.38 -8.19
CA ILE A 76 -4.67 -6.39 -8.22
C ILE A 76 -5.32 -5.36 -7.28
N GLY A 77 -4.55 -4.45 -6.68
CA GLY A 77 -5.06 -3.39 -5.80
C GLY A 77 -5.65 -3.87 -4.47
N TYR A 78 -5.47 -5.15 -4.07
CA TYR A 78 -5.97 -5.68 -2.79
C TYR A 78 -5.26 -5.05 -1.57
N LEU A 79 -4.00 -4.65 -1.74
CA LEU A 79 -3.21 -3.94 -0.74
C LEU A 79 -2.27 -2.92 -1.36
N THR A 80 -1.86 -1.92 -0.58
CA THR A 80 -0.79 -0.97 -0.93
C THR A 80 0.47 -1.30 -0.15
N LEU A 81 1.59 -1.52 -0.86
CA LEU A 81 2.93 -1.59 -0.28
C LEU A 81 3.55 -0.19 -0.21
N TYR A 82 4.11 0.18 0.94
CA TYR A 82 4.76 1.47 1.15
C TYR A 82 5.99 1.37 2.05
N ALA A 83 6.83 2.40 2.05
CA ALA A 83 8.01 2.49 2.89
C ALA A 83 8.01 3.78 3.71
N VAL A 84 8.38 3.68 4.98
CA VAL A 84 8.58 4.84 5.87
C VAL A 84 9.95 4.71 6.52
N GLY A 85 10.85 5.64 6.18
CA GLY A 85 12.26 5.59 6.56
C GLY A 85 12.95 4.34 6.00
N LYS A 86 13.30 3.39 6.87
CA LYS A 86 14.03 2.15 6.51
C LYS A 86 13.18 0.88 6.67
N ARG A 87 11.86 1.00 6.71
CA ARG A 87 10.92 -0.13 6.90
C ARG A 87 9.85 -0.13 5.83
N THR A 88 9.51 -1.34 5.37
CA THR A 88 8.40 -1.62 4.45
C THR A 88 7.16 -2.03 5.24
N TYR A 89 6.01 -1.59 4.75
CA TYR A 89 4.71 -1.77 5.37
C TYR A 89 3.67 -2.10 4.29
N LEU A 90 2.56 -2.70 4.71
CA LEU A 90 1.38 -2.92 3.88
C LEU A 90 0.15 -2.32 4.55
N ALA A 91 -0.81 -1.89 3.73
CA ALA A 91 -2.15 -1.51 4.13
C ALA A 91 -3.14 -2.22 3.20
N LEU A 92 -4.18 -2.86 3.75
CA LEU A 92 -5.26 -3.41 2.92
C LEU A 92 -6.14 -2.29 2.36
N THR A 93 -6.48 -2.37 1.08
CA THR A 93 -7.31 -1.36 0.41
C THR A 93 -8.75 -1.37 0.95
N GLU A 94 -9.28 -2.57 1.22
CA GLU A 94 -10.54 -2.75 1.92
C GLU A 94 -10.37 -3.52 3.23
N MET A 95 -11.01 -3.04 4.30
CA MET A 95 -11.21 -3.81 5.53
C MET A 95 -12.59 -3.54 6.13
N ALA A 96 -13.12 -4.49 6.89
CA ALA A 96 -14.32 -4.27 7.71
C ALA A 96 -14.06 -3.19 8.78
N ARG A 97 -15.00 -2.25 8.95
CA ARG A 97 -14.94 -1.21 9.98
C ARG A 97 -14.86 -1.84 11.37
N VAL A 98 -13.75 -1.61 12.07
CA VAL A 98 -13.59 -2.00 13.48
C VAL A 98 -14.31 -0.99 14.37
N ASP A 99 -15.13 -1.46 15.30
CA ASP A 99 -15.66 -0.62 16.37
C ASP A 99 -14.59 -0.37 17.45
N ARG A 100 -14.50 0.88 17.93
CA ARG A 100 -13.51 1.33 18.93
C ARG A 100 -12.07 0.88 18.59
N PRO A 101 -11.53 1.25 17.40
CA PRO A 101 -10.20 0.84 16.98
C PRO A 101 -9.13 1.31 17.97
N SER A 102 -8.15 0.44 18.26
CA SER A 102 -6.95 0.85 18.98
C SER A 102 -6.01 1.63 18.06
N ALA A 103 -5.48 2.75 18.54
CA ALA A 103 -4.51 3.56 17.80
C ALA A 103 -3.35 2.71 17.25
N SER A 104 -3.09 2.85 15.95
CA SER A 104 -1.98 2.16 15.29
C SER A 104 -0.62 2.58 15.85
N LYS A 105 0.36 1.67 15.70
CA LYS A 105 1.81 1.93 15.92
C LYS A 105 2.58 1.91 14.60
N ILE A 106 1.88 1.74 13.48
CA ILE A 106 2.40 1.70 12.13
C ILE A 106 2.07 3.06 11.52
N PRO A 107 2.98 3.75 10.83
CA PRO A 107 2.64 4.99 10.14
C PRO A 107 1.55 4.75 9.09
N ASP A 108 0.80 5.78 8.73
CA ASP A 108 -0.09 5.69 7.57
C ASP A 108 0.74 5.60 6.27
N PRO A 109 0.18 5.08 5.17
CA PRO A 109 0.80 5.24 3.86
C PRO A 109 1.13 6.72 3.62
N PRO A 110 2.29 7.06 3.02
CA PRO A 110 2.54 8.42 2.58
C PRO A 110 1.42 8.83 1.63
N ALA A 111 0.91 10.06 1.77
CA ALA A 111 -0.15 10.55 0.90
C ALA A 111 0.30 10.46 -0.56
N GLN A 112 -0.30 9.54 -1.31
CA GLN A 112 -0.23 9.57 -2.76
C GLN A 112 -1.07 10.76 -3.20
N ASP A 113 -0.54 11.62 -4.08
CA ASP A 113 -1.27 12.77 -4.62
C ASP A 113 -2.50 12.26 -5.39
N SER A 114 -3.63 12.22 -4.69
CA SER A 114 -4.76 11.39 -5.08
C SER A 114 -5.66 12.13 -6.06
N LEU A 115 -5.48 11.84 -7.35
CA LEU A 115 -6.48 12.13 -8.37
C LEU A 115 -7.75 11.32 -8.08
N ALA A 116 -8.66 11.94 -7.32
CA ALA A 116 -9.85 11.31 -6.77
C ALA A 116 -10.90 11.02 -7.85
N ASN A 117 -10.89 9.79 -8.38
CA ASN A 117 -11.98 9.27 -9.20
C ASN A 117 -13.21 8.96 -8.32
N GLY A 118 -14.14 9.91 -8.24
CA GLY A 118 -15.34 9.81 -7.41
C GLY A 118 -16.53 9.16 -8.13
N SER A 119 -17.17 8.18 -7.47
CA SER A 119 -18.55 7.76 -7.79
C SER A 119 -19.21 7.19 -6.52
N GLY A 120 -20.41 7.66 -6.16
CA GLY A 120 -21.16 7.18 -4.98
C GLY A 120 -21.61 8.25 -3.98
N ALA A 121 -22.27 9.31 -4.44
CA ALA A 121 -22.88 10.31 -3.55
C ALA A 121 -24.28 9.88 -3.04
N ILE A 122 -24.83 10.67 -2.09
CA ILE A 122 -26.20 10.63 -1.53
C ILE A 122 -26.51 9.35 -0.70
N ARG A 123 -26.89 9.37 0.59
CA ARG A 123 -27.79 10.28 1.33
C ARG A 123 -27.47 10.44 2.82
N GLU A 124 -27.70 11.64 3.36
CA GLU A 124 -28.13 11.87 4.76
C GLU A 124 -29.68 12.00 4.83
N PRO A 125 -30.32 12.04 6.03
CA PRO A 125 -30.40 13.29 6.80
C PRO A 125 -30.27 13.20 8.34
N LEU A 126 -29.62 14.22 8.92
CA LEU A 126 -29.64 14.79 10.28
C LEU A 126 -30.45 14.10 11.42
N ALA A 127 -29.75 13.82 12.54
CA ALA A 127 -30.20 14.02 13.95
C ALA A 127 -29.05 13.80 14.99
N VAL A 128 -29.12 14.24 16.26
CA VAL A 128 -29.19 15.62 16.80
C VAL A 128 -28.87 15.64 18.32
N VAL A 129 -27.88 16.45 18.77
CA VAL A 129 -27.61 16.95 20.17
C VAL A 129 -27.31 15.85 21.25
N GLU A 130 -26.51 15.98 22.33
CA GLU A 130 -25.84 17.06 23.13
C GLU A 130 -24.41 16.56 23.52
N GLU A 131 -23.34 17.36 23.53
CA GLU A 131 -22.74 18.09 24.68
C GLU A 131 -22.63 17.33 26.03
N GLU A 132 -21.55 17.38 26.83
CA GLU A 132 -20.21 18.00 26.71
C GLU A 132 -19.11 16.90 26.51
N ARG A 133 -17.82 16.90 26.95
CA ARG A 133 -16.92 17.84 27.68
C ARG A 133 -15.43 17.48 27.46
N GLY A 134 -14.53 18.47 27.42
CA GLY A 134 -13.07 18.23 27.51
C GLY A 134 -12.20 19.31 26.84
N ARG A 135 -11.67 20.25 27.63
CA ARG A 135 -10.56 21.18 27.25
C ARG A 135 -9.23 20.42 27.48
N GLU A 136 -8.05 20.75 26.97
CA GLU A 136 -7.35 21.99 26.55
C GLU A 136 -6.11 21.46 25.78
N TRP A 137 -5.60 21.95 24.64
CA TRP A 137 -4.95 23.23 24.29
C TRP A 137 -4.93 23.38 22.74
N GLU A 138 -5.30 24.52 22.15
CA GLU A 138 -4.40 25.58 21.61
C GLU A 138 -3.57 25.15 20.36
N ARG A 139 -4.08 25.23 19.12
CA ARG A 139 -4.31 26.39 18.18
C ARG A 139 -3.10 26.70 17.29
N GLU A 140 -3.37 27.48 16.22
CA GLU A 140 -2.48 27.89 15.11
C GLU A 140 -2.06 26.71 14.20
N TRP A 141 -2.27 26.73 12.88
CA TRP A 141 -2.68 27.82 11.98
C TRP A 141 -4.01 27.55 11.28
N GLU A 142 -4.69 28.63 10.89
CA GLU A 142 -5.89 28.63 10.05
C GLU A 142 -5.74 29.72 8.97
N GLN A 143 -6.41 29.55 7.83
CA GLN A 143 -6.62 30.56 6.78
C GLN A 143 -5.38 31.10 6.03
N GLU A 144 -5.16 30.61 4.81
CA GLU A 144 -4.93 31.52 3.68
C GLU A 144 -5.49 30.95 2.36
N SER A 145 -5.63 31.81 1.34
CA SER A 145 -6.36 31.59 0.08
C SER A 145 -5.89 30.39 -0.77
N GLY A 146 -6.72 29.76 -1.61
CA GLY A 146 -8.11 30.05 -1.96
C GLY A 146 -8.33 30.88 -3.24
N GLN A 147 -8.02 30.31 -4.42
CA GLN A 147 -8.69 30.65 -5.69
C GLN A 147 -8.45 29.61 -6.80
N ALA A 148 -9.29 29.61 -7.83
CA ALA A 148 -9.44 28.53 -8.80
C ALA A 148 -8.77 28.80 -10.15
N TRP A 149 -8.46 27.72 -10.88
CA TRP A 149 -8.14 27.74 -12.30
C TRP A 149 -8.95 26.67 -13.04
N ALA A 150 -9.57 27.06 -14.15
CA ALA A 150 -10.15 26.15 -15.13
C ALA A 150 -9.24 26.12 -16.37
N GLY A 151 -9.14 24.97 -17.02
CA GLY A 151 -8.28 24.78 -18.19
C GLY A 151 -8.12 23.31 -18.54
N GLU A 152 -9.01 22.81 -19.41
CA GLU A 152 -8.81 21.55 -20.13
C GLU A 152 -7.84 21.79 -21.30
N GLU A 153 -6.69 21.13 -21.34
CA GLU A 153 -5.98 20.82 -22.60
C GLU A 153 -5.40 19.38 -22.54
N ASP A 154 -5.27 18.75 -23.71
CA ASP A 154 -5.27 17.29 -23.87
C ASP A 154 -3.91 16.72 -24.29
N HIS A 155 -3.24 15.98 -23.40
CA HIS A 155 -1.94 15.35 -23.64
C HIS A 155 -1.85 13.89 -23.15
N SER A 156 -2.55 13.00 -23.85
CA SER A 156 -2.29 11.55 -23.78
C SER A 156 -0.91 11.20 -24.40
N GLY A 157 0.05 10.76 -23.58
CA GLY A 157 1.35 10.27 -24.11
C GLY A 157 2.44 9.91 -23.09
N ALA A 158 2.61 10.68 -22.01
CA ALA A 158 3.83 10.62 -21.17
C ALA A 158 3.87 9.52 -20.08
N ALA A 159 2.80 8.77 -19.86
CA ALA A 159 2.62 7.94 -18.66
C ALA A 159 3.53 6.69 -18.55
N ARG A 160 4.28 6.30 -19.60
CA ARG A 160 5.09 5.07 -19.61
C ARG A 160 6.56 5.26 -19.20
N GLU A 161 7.03 6.48 -18.97
CA GLU A 161 8.44 6.76 -18.64
C GLU A 161 8.75 6.82 -17.13
N SER A 162 7.72 6.90 -16.27
CA SER A 162 7.88 6.97 -14.80
C SER A 162 7.93 5.61 -14.11
N LEU A 163 7.30 4.59 -14.71
CA LEU A 163 7.34 3.22 -14.21
C LEU A 163 8.71 2.59 -14.52
N GLY A 164 9.30 1.94 -13.51
CA GLY A 164 10.63 1.34 -13.62
C GLY A 164 10.72 0.17 -14.60
N PRO A 165 11.92 -0.32 -14.91
CA PRO A 165 12.11 -1.46 -15.80
C PRO A 165 11.31 -2.66 -15.29
N SER A 166 10.63 -3.34 -16.21
CA SER A 166 9.72 -4.46 -15.93
C SER A 166 10.36 -5.56 -15.07
N MET A 167 9.54 -6.17 -14.21
CA MET A 167 9.94 -7.31 -13.39
C MET A 167 10.01 -8.62 -14.17
N PHE A 168 9.44 -8.66 -15.37
CA PHE A 168 9.35 -9.85 -16.22
C PHE A 168 10.22 -9.71 -17.47
N CYS A 169 10.50 -10.82 -18.16
CA CYS A 169 11.07 -10.74 -19.51
C CYS A 169 9.95 -10.47 -20.53
N PRO A 170 10.26 -9.96 -21.73
CA PRO A 170 9.23 -9.65 -22.75
C PRO A 170 8.31 -10.83 -23.06
N ASP A 171 8.84 -12.07 -23.04
CA ASP A 171 8.08 -13.31 -23.29
C ASP A 171 6.99 -13.60 -22.24
N HIS A 172 7.03 -12.91 -21.09
CA HIS A 172 6.10 -13.06 -19.97
C HIS A 172 5.64 -11.70 -19.39
N GLU A 173 5.79 -10.62 -20.15
CA GLU A 173 5.42 -9.27 -19.70
C GLU A 173 3.91 -9.07 -19.71
N GLU A 174 3.24 -9.55 -20.77
CA GLU A 174 1.77 -9.55 -20.87
C GLU A 174 1.10 -10.58 -19.94
N THR A 175 1.82 -11.64 -19.54
CA THR A 175 1.31 -12.70 -18.65
C THR A 175 1.69 -12.51 -17.18
N LEU A 176 2.34 -11.39 -16.83
CA LEU A 176 2.83 -11.06 -15.48
C LEU A 176 3.65 -12.20 -14.84
N GLY A 177 4.50 -12.85 -15.65
CA GLY A 177 5.39 -13.93 -15.22
C GLY A 177 4.99 -15.33 -15.70
N THR A 178 5.51 -16.36 -15.00
CA THR A 178 5.35 -17.78 -15.36
C THR A 178 5.67 -18.71 -14.19
N PHE A 179 4.98 -19.86 -14.12
CA PHE A 179 5.15 -20.91 -13.11
C PHE A 179 6.35 -21.84 -13.38
N GLN A 180 7.17 -21.59 -14.42
CA GLN A 180 8.37 -22.37 -14.71
C GLN A 180 9.65 -21.54 -14.49
N PRO A 181 10.78 -22.15 -14.06
CA PRO A 181 12.02 -21.43 -13.75
C PRO A 181 12.58 -20.63 -14.94
N CYS A 182 12.22 -19.35 -15.03
CA CYS A 182 12.61 -18.45 -16.11
C CYS A 182 13.79 -17.55 -15.67
N GLY A 183 15.01 -17.91 -16.09
CA GLY A 183 16.22 -17.10 -15.87
C GLY A 183 16.11 -15.64 -16.36
N PRO A 184 15.51 -15.38 -17.53
CA PRO A 184 15.16 -14.02 -17.97
C PRO A 184 14.28 -13.23 -16.97
N CYS A 185 13.18 -13.81 -16.45
CA CYS A 185 12.37 -13.15 -15.40
C CYS A 185 13.16 -12.94 -14.10
N GLY A 186 13.99 -13.89 -13.68
CA GLY A 186 14.90 -13.70 -12.54
C GLY A 186 15.87 -12.53 -12.73
N THR A 187 16.36 -12.33 -13.96
CA THR A 187 17.23 -11.21 -14.34
C THR A 187 16.47 -9.88 -14.36
N ALA A 188 15.22 -9.87 -14.84
CA ALA A 188 14.35 -8.71 -14.85
C ALA A 188 13.98 -8.26 -13.42
N ARG A 189 13.54 -9.18 -12.55
CA ARG A 189 13.33 -8.93 -11.11
C ARG A 189 14.56 -8.33 -10.43
N GLN A 190 15.76 -8.84 -10.71
CA GLN A 190 17.00 -8.30 -10.13
C GLN A 190 17.31 -6.87 -10.63
N ARG A 191 17.02 -6.55 -11.91
CA ARG A 191 17.15 -5.19 -12.46
C ARG A 191 16.15 -4.23 -11.80
N HIS A 192 14.90 -4.64 -11.65
CA HIS A 192 13.87 -3.87 -10.95
C HIS A 192 14.28 -3.60 -9.50
N LYS A 193 14.68 -4.64 -8.75
CA LYS A 193 15.16 -4.53 -7.36
C LYS A 193 16.30 -3.52 -7.20
N VAL A 194 17.26 -3.50 -8.14
CA VAL A 194 18.36 -2.52 -8.15
C VAL A 194 17.87 -1.10 -8.50
N TRP A 195 16.92 -0.95 -9.44
CA TRP A 195 16.29 0.34 -9.76
C TRP A 195 15.53 0.90 -8.56
N THR A 196 14.67 0.10 -7.91
CA THR A 196 13.90 0.52 -6.72
C THR A 196 14.82 0.88 -5.55
N GLN A 197 15.91 0.13 -5.32
CA GLN A 197 16.93 0.52 -4.35
C GLN A 197 17.66 1.83 -4.70
N LYS A 198 17.82 2.16 -5.99
CA LYS A 198 18.38 3.45 -6.42
C LYS A 198 17.37 4.59 -6.17
N GLN A 199 16.09 4.39 -6.46
CA GLN A 199 15.05 5.39 -6.18
C GLN A 199 14.91 5.65 -4.68
N LEU A 200 14.89 4.61 -3.84
CA LEU A 200 14.86 4.74 -2.37
C LEU A 200 16.09 5.50 -1.85
N LYS A 201 17.28 5.27 -2.41
CA LYS A 201 18.49 6.05 -2.06
C LYS A 201 18.37 7.51 -2.47
N ASN A 202 17.93 7.79 -3.71
CA ASN A 202 17.74 9.14 -4.21
C ASN A 202 16.72 9.93 -3.37
N ALA A 203 15.57 9.32 -3.04
CA ALA A 203 14.54 9.92 -2.19
C ALA A 203 15.00 10.12 -0.72
N SER A 204 15.98 9.35 -0.26
CA SER A 204 16.58 9.50 1.08
C SER A 204 17.74 10.51 1.15
N ALA A 205 18.17 11.07 0.03
CA ALA A 205 19.25 12.06 0.01
C ALA A 205 18.71 13.42 0.48
N PRO A 206 19.36 14.09 1.46
CA PRO A 206 18.93 15.43 1.86
C PRO A 206 19.14 16.40 0.69
N ARG A 207 18.06 17.08 0.31
CA ARG A 207 18.10 18.19 -0.65
C ARG A 207 18.80 19.37 0.03
N PHE A 208 20.12 19.45 -0.13
CA PHE A 208 20.91 20.55 0.40
C PHE A 208 20.60 21.80 -0.44
N GLU A 209 19.83 22.72 0.11
CA GLU A 209 19.52 24.00 -0.53
C GLU A 209 20.69 24.95 -0.25
N ASP A 210 21.41 25.35 -1.31
CA ASP A 210 22.49 26.32 -1.21
C ASP A 210 21.91 27.71 -0.88
N GLU A 211 21.85 28.03 0.42
CA GLU A 211 21.68 29.41 0.88
C GLU A 211 22.88 30.25 0.41
N GLY A 212 22.71 30.95 -0.72
CA GLY A 212 23.76 31.71 -1.38
C GLY A 212 24.31 32.83 -0.49
N VAL A 213 25.48 32.57 0.12
CA VAL A 213 26.11 33.47 1.10
C VAL A 213 26.52 34.80 0.44
N SER A 214 25.72 35.83 0.67
CA SER A 214 25.97 37.19 0.20
C SER A 214 27.26 37.76 0.81
N HIS A 215 28.21 38.09 -0.06
CA HIS A 215 29.49 38.71 0.31
C HIS A 215 29.67 40.05 -0.42
N GLY A 216 29.93 41.11 0.35
CA GLY A 216 30.60 42.34 -0.08
C GLY A 216 29.75 43.34 -0.85
#